data_AF-A0A2D4F1H4-F1
#
_entry.id   AF-A0A2D4F1H4-F1
#
_cell.length_a   1.000
_cell.length_b   1.000
_cell.length_c   1.000
_cell.angle_alpha   90.00
_cell.angle_beta   90.00
_cell.angle_gamma   90.00
#
_symmetry.space_group_name_H-M   'P 1'
#
loop_
_entity.id
_entity.type
_entity.pdbx_description
1 polymer ?
#
loop_
_entity_poly.entity_id
_entity_poly.type
_entity_poly.pdbx_seq_one_letter_code
_entity_poly.pdbx_strand_id
1 'polypeptide(L)'
;KDGLRKFAGADPDDLLNAQLVKIQFVTKAWPDISKKLQKRENWIADNIETLLKEAQKIYVNREEEVVKRNTQRSSRVMVNTVQEVLKVERERGRGGFAPRGRGIRKGGVSQRGRQMSGGR
;
A
#
# COMPACT_ATOMS: atom_id res chain seq x y z
N LYS A 1 -23.96 -16.37 -21.68
CA LYS A 1 -25.20 -17.05 -22.09
C LYS A 1 -25.00 -17.79 -23.41
N ASP A 2 -24.58 -17.13 -24.48
CA ASP A 2 -24.34 -17.78 -25.79
C ASP A 2 -23.39 -18.97 -25.75
N GLY A 3 -22.33 -18.92 -24.95
CA GLY A 3 -21.43 -20.07 -24.78
C GLY A 3 -22.15 -21.31 -24.23
N LEU A 4 -23.11 -21.12 -23.32
CA LEU A 4 -23.90 -22.22 -22.77
C LEU A 4 -24.80 -22.84 -23.87
N ARG A 5 -25.43 -22.00 -24.70
CA ARG A 5 -26.23 -22.46 -25.84
C ARG A 5 -25.37 -23.18 -26.88
N LYS A 6 -24.23 -22.60 -27.26
CA LYS A 6 -23.37 -23.08 -28.35
C LYS A 6 -22.61 -24.36 -28.00
N PHE A 7 -22.14 -24.51 -26.76
CA PHE A 7 -21.26 -25.61 -26.39
C PHE A 7 -21.92 -26.66 -25.50
N ALA A 8 -22.98 -26.31 -24.77
CA ALA A 8 -23.71 -27.25 -23.91
C ALA A 8 -25.12 -27.56 -24.41
N GLY A 9 -25.63 -26.86 -25.45
CA GLY A 9 -26.99 -27.05 -25.95
C GLY A 9 -28.09 -26.70 -24.92
N ALA A 10 -27.72 -26.03 -23.83
CA ALA A 10 -28.59 -25.79 -22.69
C ALA A 10 -29.17 -24.37 -22.74
N ASP A 11 -30.43 -24.22 -22.34
CA ASP A 11 -31.08 -22.91 -22.29
C ASP A 11 -30.64 -22.14 -21.03
N PRO A 12 -29.91 -21.01 -21.14
CA PRO A 12 -29.47 -20.19 -20.02
C PRO A 12 -30.60 -19.55 -19.20
N ASP A 13 -31.84 -19.58 -19.69
CA ASP A 13 -32.99 -19.00 -18.99
C ASP A 13 -33.78 -20.06 -18.18
N ASP A 14 -33.45 -21.35 -18.33
CA ASP A 14 -33.90 -22.41 -17.42
C ASP A 14 -33.33 -22.20 -16.00
N LEU A 15 -34.07 -22.60 -14.96
CA LEU A 15 -33.76 -22.35 -13.55
C LEU A 15 -32.35 -22.78 -13.15
N LEU A 16 -31.97 -24.03 -13.46
CA LEU A 16 -30.68 -24.59 -13.10
C LEU A 16 -29.55 -23.91 -13.89
N ASN A 17 -29.76 -23.70 -15.18
CA ASN A 17 -28.79 -23.09 -16.07
C ASN A 17 -28.59 -21.61 -15.74
N ALA A 18 -29.63 -20.88 -15.37
CA ALA A 18 -29.54 -19.50 -14.90
C ALA A 18 -28.68 -19.39 -13.63
N GLN A 19 -28.83 -20.34 -12.70
CA GLN A 19 -27.97 -20.41 -11.52
C GLN A 19 -26.52 -20.71 -11.89
N LEU A 20 -26.27 -21.64 -12.82
CA LEU A 20 -24.94 -21.92 -13.33
C LEU A 20 -24.31 -20.69 -14.01
N VAL A 21 -25.07 -19.95 -14.81
CA VAL A 21 -24.59 -18.72 -15.45
C VAL A 21 -24.20 -17.68 -14.40
N LYS A 22 -24.95 -17.54 -13.29
CA LYS A 22 -24.56 -16.67 -12.18
C LYS A 22 -23.25 -17.10 -11.53
N ILE A 23 -23.08 -18.39 -11.25
CA ILE A 23 -21.85 -18.94 -10.66
C ILE A 23 -20.67 -18.71 -11.61
N GLN A 24 -20.82 -19.01 -12.89
CA GLN A 24 -19.79 -18.80 -13.91
C GLN A 24 -19.44 -17.32 -14.05
N PHE A 25 -20.44 -16.43 -14.04
CA PHE A 25 -20.22 -14.99 -14.10
C PHE A 25 -19.31 -14.52 -12.95
N VAL A 26 -19.62 -14.89 -11.70
CA VAL A 26 -18.84 -14.46 -10.54
C VAL A 26 -17.46 -15.12 -10.49
N THR A 27 -17.35 -16.40 -10.84
CA THR A 27 -16.07 -17.15 -10.77
C THR A 27 -15.11 -16.82 -11.90
N LYS A 28 -15.61 -16.49 -13.10
CA LYS A 28 -14.80 -16.12 -14.27
C LYS A 28 -14.56 -14.61 -14.38
N ALA A 29 -15.21 -13.79 -13.56
CA ALA A 29 -14.96 -12.35 -13.50
C ALA A 29 -13.51 -12.05 -13.08
N TRP A 30 -13.07 -10.82 -13.34
CA TRP A 30 -11.76 -10.34 -12.88
C TRP A 30 -11.63 -10.47 -11.36
N PRO A 31 -10.43 -10.78 -10.81
CA PRO A 31 -10.29 -11.17 -9.40
C PRO A 31 -10.80 -10.15 -8.38
N ASP A 32 -10.66 -8.86 -8.63
CA ASP A 32 -11.15 -7.78 -7.78
C ASP A 32 -12.67 -7.61 -7.83
N ILE A 33 -13.27 -7.80 -9.02
CA ILE A 33 -14.72 -7.81 -9.19
C ILE A 33 -15.30 -9.05 -8.50
N SER A 34 -14.75 -10.23 -8.78
CA SER A 34 -15.16 -11.50 -8.17
C SER A 34 -15.11 -11.44 -6.65
N LYS A 35 -13.99 -10.97 -6.06
CA LYS A 35 -13.86 -10.77 -4.60
C LYS A 35 -14.89 -9.81 -4.02
N LYS A 36 -15.20 -8.72 -4.72
CA LYS A 36 -16.20 -7.75 -4.24
C LYS A 36 -17.62 -8.29 -4.34
N LEU A 37 -17.96 -9.03 -5.39
CA LEU A 37 -19.26 -9.70 -5.53
C LEU A 37 -19.43 -10.80 -4.49
N GLN A 38 -18.41 -11.64 -4.28
CA GLN A 38 -18.44 -12.72 -3.27
C GLN A 38 -18.51 -12.22 -1.83
N LYS A 39 -18.07 -10.99 -1.56
CA LYS A 39 -18.20 -10.35 -0.25
C LYS A 39 -19.65 -9.95 0.08
N ARG A 40 -20.53 -9.86 -0.91
CA ARG A 40 -21.96 -9.64 -0.63
C ARG A 40 -22.55 -10.93 -0.09
N GLU A 41 -23.23 -10.82 1.05
CA GLU A 41 -24.01 -11.92 1.60
C GLU A 41 -25.07 -12.34 0.57
N ASN A 42 -25.24 -13.65 0.39
CA ASN A 42 -26.26 -14.24 -0.47
C ASN A 42 -26.30 -13.75 -1.93
N TRP A 43 -25.16 -13.40 -2.54
CA TRP A 43 -25.09 -13.04 -3.97
C TRP A 43 -25.65 -14.13 -4.91
N ILE A 44 -25.74 -15.39 -4.44
CA ILE A 44 -26.36 -16.50 -5.18
C ILE A 44 -27.88 -16.28 -5.32
N ALA A 45 -28.53 -15.64 -4.34
CA ALA A 45 -29.96 -15.32 -4.37
C ALA A 45 -30.27 -14.12 -5.27
N ASP A 46 -29.30 -13.25 -5.52
CA ASP A 46 -29.47 -12.11 -6.41
C ASP A 46 -29.78 -12.55 -7.86
N ASN A 47 -30.50 -11.68 -8.57
CA ASN A 47 -30.67 -11.81 -10.01
C ASN A 47 -29.37 -11.44 -10.74
N ILE A 48 -29.21 -11.93 -11.97
CA ILE A 48 -27.98 -11.70 -12.74
C ILE A 48 -27.79 -10.22 -13.13
N GLU A 49 -28.87 -9.46 -13.28
CA GLU A 49 -28.83 -8.05 -13.64
C GLU A 49 -28.27 -7.17 -12.51
N THR A 50 -28.62 -7.50 -11.26
CA THR A 50 -28.09 -6.87 -10.05
C THR A 50 -26.60 -7.14 -9.94
N LEU A 51 -26.18 -8.39 -10.16
CA LEU A 51 -24.76 -8.74 -10.17
C LEU A 51 -24.00 -8.01 -11.29
N LEU A 52 -24.61 -7.83 -12.47
CA LEU A 52 -24.04 -7.07 -13.58
C LEU A 52 -23.91 -5.58 -13.26
N LYS A 53 -24.94 -4.95 -12.71
CA LYS A 53 -24.91 -3.53 -12.31
C LYS A 53 -23.80 -3.26 -11.30
N GLU A 54 -23.65 -4.15 -10.32
CA GLU A 54 -22.60 -4.04 -9.31
C GLU A 54 -21.21 -4.28 -9.89
N ALA A 55 -21.05 -5.31 -10.74
CA ALA A 55 -19.80 -5.55 -11.44
C ALA A 55 -19.37 -4.34 -12.29
N GLN A 56 -20.31 -3.73 -12.98
CA GLN A 56 -20.07 -2.53 -13.79
C GLN A 56 -19.66 -1.35 -12.90
N LYS A 57 -20.35 -1.10 -11.79
CA LYS A 57 -19.97 -0.06 -10.83
C LYS A 57 -18.54 -0.25 -10.32
N ILE A 58 -18.14 -1.49 -10.00
CA ILE A 58 -16.79 -1.82 -9.57
C ILE A 58 -15.78 -1.57 -10.69
N TYR A 59 -16.12 -1.96 -11.92
CA TYR A 59 -15.27 -1.78 -13.08
C TYR A 59 -15.02 -0.29 -13.39
N VAL A 60 -16.06 0.54 -13.37
CA VAL A 60 -15.94 1.98 -13.63
C VAL A 60 -15.08 2.67 -12.56
N ASN A 61 -15.26 2.31 -11.29
CA ASN A 61 -14.51 2.93 -10.18
C ASN A 61 -13.14 2.28 -9.93
N ARG A 62 -12.69 1.40 -10.82
CA ARG A 62 -11.52 0.55 -10.58
C ARG A 62 -10.23 1.35 -10.48
N GLU A 63 -10.06 2.36 -11.33
CA GLU A 63 -8.84 3.19 -11.35
C GLU A 63 -8.75 4.07 -10.10
N GLU A 64 -9.84 4.73 -9.71
CA GLU A 64 -9.88 5.52 -8.48
C GLU A 64 -9.54 4.70 -7.24
N GLU A 65 -10.05 3.47 -7.15
CA GLU A 65 -9.77 2.56 -6.03
C GLU A 65 -8.29 2.16 -5.98
N VAL A 66 -7.65 1.98 -7.14
CA VAL A 66 -6.21 1.71 -7.23
C VAL A 66 -5.43 2.93 -6.77
N VAL A 67 -5.79 4.13 -7.22
CA VAL A 67 -5.13 5.38 -6.81
C VAL A 67 -5.30 5.60 -5.30
N LYS A 68 -6.53 5.53 -4.77
CA LYS A 68 -6.80 5.67 -3.34
C LYS A 68 -6.00 4.66 -2.50
N ARG A 69 -5.96 3.40 -2.93
CA ARG A 69 -5.20 2.35 -2.23
C ARG A 69 -3.70 2.61 -2.28
N ASN A 70 -3.16 3.05 -3.41
CA ASN A 70 -1.75 3.38 -3.56
C ASN A 70 -1.37 4.59 -2.71
N THR A 71 -2.16 5.66 -2.76
CA THR A 71 -1.96 6.84 -1.91
C THR A 71 -2.02 6.47 -0.43
N GLN A 72 -3.05 5.71 -0.01
CA GLN A 72 -3.16 5.25 1.38
C GLN A 72 -1.97 4.41 1.81
N ARG A 73 -1.50 3.49 0.96
CA ARG A 73 -0.33 2.65 1.23
C ARG A 73 0.94 3.51 1.35
N SER A 74 1.13 4.45 0.42
CA SER A 74 2.26 5.39 0.45
C SER A 74 2.25 6.23 1.73
N SER A 75 1.10 6.80 2.10
CA SER A 75 0.94 7.57 3.34
C SER A 75 1.26 6.73 4.58
N ARG A 76 0.81 5.47 4.62
CA ARG A 76 1.07 4.58 5.77
C ARG A 76 2.56 4.25 5.89
N VAL A 77 3.26 4.04 4.78
CA VAL A 77 4.72 3.84 4.78
C VAL A 77 5.42 5.08 5.31
N MET A 78 5.09 6.27 4.80
CA MET A 78 5.68 7.54 5.24
C MET A 78 5.49 7.78 6.74
N VAL A 79 4.26 7.58 7.25
CA VAL A 79 3.96 7.72 8.69
C VAL A 79 4.79 6.74 9.51
N ASN A 80 4.87 5.48 9.10
CA ASN A 80 5.67 4.47 9.81
C ASN A 80 7.16 4.85 9.80
N THR A 81 7.71 5.30 8.66
CA THR A 81 9.11 5.75 8.58
C THR A 81 9.37 6.93 9.50
N VAL A 82 8.51 7.94 9.52
CA VAL A 82 8.66 9.10 10.41
C VAL A 82 8.59 8.68 11.88
N GLN A 83 7.62 7.82 12.23
CA GLN A 83 7.53 7.29 13.60
C GLN A 83 8.81 6.55 14.01
N GLU A 84 9.38 5.76 13.10
CA GLU A 84 10.62 5.02 13.38
C GLU A 84 11.82 5.96 13.54
N VAL A 85 11.96 6.96 12.68
CA VAL A 85 12.98 8.00 12.83
C VAL A 85 12.84 8.72 14.17
N LEU A 86 11.62 9.08 14.58
CA LEU A 86 11.37 9.74 15.87
C LEU A 86 11.65 8.84 17.09
N LYS A 87 11.48 7.53 16.98
CA LYS A 87 11.90 6.58 18.03
C LYS A 87 13.41 6.51 18.11
N VAL A 88 14.08 6.37 16.97
CA VAL A 88 15.54 6.34 16.90
C VAL A 88 16.14 7.65 17.41
N GLU A 89 15.57 8.81 17.11
CA GLU A 89 16.02 10.10 17.66
C GLU A 89 15.76 10.21 19.18
N ARG A 90 14.64 9.68 19.70
CA ARG A 90 14.40 9.58 21.15
C ARG A 90 15.40 8.66 21.85
N GLU A 91 15.82 7.58 21.19
CA GLU A 91 16.83 6.65 21.70
C GLU A 91 18.25 7.22 21.59
N ARG A 92 18.54 7.96 20.49
CA ARG A 92 19.78 8.73 20.29
C ARG A 92 19.88 9.95 21.19
N GLY A 93 18.76 10.44 21.74
CA GLY A 93 18.70 11.47 22.79
C GLY A 93 19.36 11.07 24.12
N ARG A 94 19.82 9.82 24.27
CA ARG A 94 20.70 9.37 25.38
C ARG A 94 22.19 9.37 25.03
N GLY A 95 22.58 9.81 23.83
CA GLY A 95 23.97 9.93 23.40
C GLY A 95 24.11 10.98 22.28
N GLY A 96 24.44 12.21 22.66
CA GLY A 96 24.31 13.40 21.83
C GLY A 96 24.90 13.34 20.41
N PHE A 97 24.15 13.89 19.46
CA PHE A 97 24.69 14.36 18.18
C PHE A 97 25.26 15.76 18.38
N ALA A 98 26.52 15.85 18.77
CA ALA A 98 27.28 17.08 18.60
C ALA A 98 27.49 17.29 17.08
N PRO A 99 27.12 18.44 16.50
CA PRO A 99 27.52 18.77 15.14
C PRO A 99 29.05 18.73 15.12
N ARG A 100 29.63 17.86 14.29
CA ARG A 100 31.09 17.80 14.12
C ARG A 100 31.60 19.19 13.78
N GLY A 101 32.25 19.81 14.75
CA GLY A 101 32.81 21.15 14.66
C GLY A 101 33.66 21.28 13.41
N ARG A 102 33.25 22.16 12.51
CA ARG A 102 34.10 22.66 11.45
C ARG A 102 35.14 23.55 12.14
N GLY A 103 36.35 23.02 12.31
CA GLY A 103 37.44 23.68 13.02
C GLY A 103 37.77 25.04 12.42
N ILE A 104 37.40 26.11 13.14
CA ILE A 104 37.98 27.44 12.95
C ILE A 104 39.23 27.47 13.82
N ARG A 105 40.41 27.30 13.21
CA ARG A 105 41.68 27.64 13.86
C ARG A 105 41.73 29.16 14.03
N LYS A 106 41.36 29.68 15.20
CA LYS A 106 41.82 30.99 15.64
C LYS A 106 43.04 30.79 16.53
N GLY A 107 44.20 31.21 16.01
CA GLY A 107 45.45 31.23 16.74
C GLY A 107 45.33 32.04 18.03
N GLY A 108 45.76 31.44 19.12
CA GLY A 108 46.01 32.11 20.40
C GLY A 108 47.45 31.84 20.77
N VAL A 109 48.28 32.89 20.67
CA VAL A 109 49.65 32.91 21.17
C VAL A 109 49.60 32.67 22.68
N SER A 110 50.29 31.63 23.16
CA SER A 110 50.58 31.46 24.58
C SER A 110 52.10 31.30 24.73
N GLN A 111 52.75 32.42 25.04
CA GLN A 111 54.11 32.43 25.54
C GLN A 111 54.10 31.80 26.95
N ARG A 112 54.84 30.71 27.14
CA ARG A 112 55.39 30.36 28.45
C ARG A 112 56.56 29.39 28.34
N GLY A 113 57.76 29.90 28.67
CA GLY A 113 58.81 29.18 29.37
C GLY A 113 59.72 28.25 28.55
N ARG A 114 60.82 28.78 28.01
CA ARG A 114 62.03 28.00 27.72
C ARG A 114 63.20 28.61 28.48
N GLN A 115 63.52 28.03 29.63
CA GLN A 115 64.74 28.30 30.37
C GLN A 115 65.86 27.50 29.69
N MET A 116 66.85 28.19 29.11
CA MET A 116 68.03 27.56 28.52
C MET A 116 69.13 27.51 29.58
N SER A 117 69.65 26.32 29.83
CA SER A 117 70.88 26.11 30.60
C SER A 117 72.07 26.65 29.82
N GLY A 118 72.83 27.57 30.41
CA GLY A 118 74.17 27.94 29.92
C GLY A 118 75.19 26.89 30.35
N GLY A 119 75.88 26.30 29.37
CA GLY A 119 77.09 25.50 29.58
C GLY A 119 78.32 26.38 29.79
N ARG A 120 79.28 25.85 30.55
CA ARG A 120 80.67 26.35 30.64
C ARG A 120 81.48 25.85 29.46
#